data_AF-A0A6G2V2F8-F1
#
_entry.id   AF-A0A6G2V2F8-F1
#
_cell.length_a   1.000
_cell.length_b   1.000
_cell.length_c   1.000
_cell.angle_alpha   90.00
_cell.angle_beta   90.00
_cell.angle_gamma   90.00
#
_symmetry.space_group_name_H-M   'P 1'
#
loop_
_entity.id
_entity.type
_entity.pdbx_description
1 polymer ?
#
loop_
_entity_poly.entity_id
_entity_poly.type
_entity_poly.pdbx_seq_one_letter_code
_entity_poly.pdbx_strand_id
1 'polypeptide(L)'
;MTLTVGFRLGNDTTTRQVTALVTEGGYLHRAQGLYGKSARPSRPERSPAVDSPLRSFRGEHPLARPIVALRRYHAEYRKKGYTRVLIPPCVVRLDHDEDQTLTPAAHRALFEAFVGAAPTTPQSLEAAITAFRAALGLPSRPDVIRAVRDKALPPRVAAMLRTLETGSAITPERRRPVGWSVSGEGVRLHVGPAGEDLNRAEVAELQAALSAWLHFTKGQGCPASSSATVPLPKSSPG
;
A
#
# COMPACT_ATOMS: atom_id res chain seq x y z
N MET A 1 10.08 29.31 -13.99
CA MET A 1 10.80 28.21 -13.31
C MET A 1 9.90 27.58 -12.28
N THR A 2 9.68 26.27 -12.40
CA THR A 2 8.74 25.47 -11.62
C THR A 2 9.45 24.24 -11.06
N LEU A 3 9.31 23.98 -9.76
CA LEU A 3 9.81 22.74 -9.18
C LEU A 3 8.87 21.57 -9.51
N THR A 4 9.46 20.44 -9.93
CA THR A 4 8.70 19.24 -10.31
C THR A 4 9.31 18.01 -9.67
N VAL A 5 8.48 17.09 -9.18
CA VAL A 5 8.88 15.76 -8.72
C VAL A 5 8.23 14.68 -9.57
N GLY A 6 8.99 13.68 -10.00
CA GLY A 6 8.43 12.65 -10.86
C GLY A 6 9.35 11.48 -11.13
N PHE A 7 8.87 10.52 -11.93
CA PHE A 7 9.61 9.33 -12.31
C PHE A 7 9.21 8.86 -13.71
N ARG A 8 10.04 8.00 -14.30
CA ARG A 8 9.70 7.25 -15.52
C ARG A 8 10.00 5.77 -15.34
N LEU A 9 8.96 4.95 -15.53
CA LEU A 9 9.06 3.49 -15.48
C LEU A 9 8.80 2.89 -16.86
N GLY A 10 9.41 1.74 -17.09
CA GLY A 10 9.28 0.93 -18.28
C GLY A 10 8.83 -0.50 -17.95
N ASN A 11 8.12 -1.11 -18.89
CA ASN A 11 7.75 -2.52 -18.89
C ASN A 11 8.42 -3.16 -20.12
N ASP A 12 9.46 -3.95 -19.87
CA ASP A 12 10.29 -4.54 -20.93
C ASP A 12 9.55 -5.62 -21.73
N THR A 13 8.57 -6.30 -21.12
CA THR A 13 7.72 -7.29 -21.80
C THR A 13 6.82 -6.64 -22.85
N THR A 14 6.28 -5.47 -22.56
CA THR A 14 5.35 -4.76 -23.45
C THR A 14 6.01 -3.62 -24.23
N THR A 15 7.29 -3.34 -23.97
CA THR A 15 8.05 -2.17 -24.48
C THR A 15 7.38 -0.82 -24.22
N ARG A 16 6.57 -0.75 -23.15
CA ARG A 16 5.81 0.46 -22.78
C ARG A 16 6.51 1.22 -21.68
N GLN A 17 6.34 2.53 -21.70
CA GLN A 17 6.83 3.45 -20.70
C GLN A 17 5.72 4.37 -20.20
N VAL A 18 5.89 4.80 -18.96
CA VAL A 18 5.04 5.78 -18.31
C VAL A 18 5.89 6.79 -17.55
N THR A 19 5.53 8.06 -17.68
CA THR A 19 6.10 9.18 -16.91
C THR A 19 4.98 9.80 -16.08
N ALA A 20 5.24 10.05 -14.80
CA ALA A 20 4.32 10.76 -13.91
C ALA A 20 5.06 11.85 -13.14
N LEU A 21 4.54 13.08 -13.19
CA LEU A 21 5.16 14.28 -12.64
C LEU A 21 4.15 15.05 -11.80
N VAL A 22 4.56 15.57 -10.65
CA VAL A 22 3.82 16.54 -9.85
C VAL A 22 4.57 17.86 -9.85
N THR A 23 3.88 18.93 -10.18
CA THR A 23 4.44 20.28 -10.17
C THR A 23 4.10 21.01 -8.85
N GLU A 24 4.78 22.12 -8.56
CA GLU A 24 4.64 22.84 -7.30
C GLU A 24 3.26 23.49 -7.10
N GLY A 25 2.55 23.84 -8.17
CA GLY A 25 1.17 24.33 -8.08
C GLY A 25 0.12 23.23 -7.87
N GLY A 26 0.52 21.95 -7.76
CA GLY A 26 -0.41 20.86 -7.42
C GLY A 26 -1.12 20.24 -8.62
N TYR A 27 -0.45 20.21 -9.76
CA TYR A 27 -0.88 19.44 -10.93
C TYR A 27 -0.14 18.12 -11.00
N LEU A 28 -0.87 17.04 -11.30
CA LEU A 28 -0.30 15.75 -11.65
C LEU A 28 -0.41 15.53 -13.16
N HIS A 29 0.74 15.45 -13.81
CA HIS A 29 0.89 15.19 -15.23
C HIS A 29 1.28 13.73 -15.44
N ARG A 30 0.68 13.09 -16.45
CA ARG A 30 1.02 11.73 -16.84
C ARG A 30 1.19 11.62 -18.35
N ALA A 31 2.14 10.82 -18.79
CA ALA A 31 2.32 10.46 -20.18
C ALA A 31 2.66 8.98 -20.32
N GLN A 32 2.17 8.36 -21.38
CA GLN A 32 2.40 6.95 -21.66
C GLN A 32 2.75 6.73 -23.13
N GLY A 33 3.60 5.76 -23.43
CA GLY A 33 4.02 5.49 -24.79
C GLY A 33 4.82 4.21 -24.93
N LEU A 34 5.30 3.95 -26.14
CA LEU A 34 6.29 2.91 -26.40
C LEU A 34 7.70 3.47 -26.18
N TYR A 35 8.66 2.61 -25.88
CA TYR A 35 10.08 2.97 -25.87
C TYR A 35 10.49 3.61 -27.21
N GLY A 36 11.39 4.60 -27.13
CA GLY A 36 11.89 5.34 -28.31
C GLY A 36 10.85 6.26 -29.00
N LYS A 37 9.58 6.26 -28.58
CA LYS A 37 8.54 7.15 -29.12
C LYS A 37 8.17 8.24 -28.13
N SER A 38 7.77 9.40 -28.66
CA SER A 38 7.19 10.48 -27.85
C SER A 38 5.96 9.97 -27.11
N ALA A 39 5.97 10.10 -25.79
CA ALA A 39 4.87 9.65 -24.96
C ALA A 39 3.64 10.54 -25.19
N ARG A 40 2.45 9.95 -25.18
CA ARG A 40 1.19 10.68 -25.28
C ARG A 40 0.79 11.19 -23.89
N PRO A 41 0.76 12.51 -23.66
CA PRO A 41 0.31 13.07 -22.40
C PRO A 41 -1.20 12.83 -22.21
N SER A 42 -1.62 12.50 -21.00
CA SER A 42 -3.02 12.49 -20.59
C SER A 42 -3.43 13.88 -20.11
N ARG A 43 -4.73 14.11 -19.90
CA ARG A 43 -5.19 15.32 -19.23
C ARG A 43 -4.55 15.41 -17.82
N PRO A 44 -4.02 16.57 -17.40
CA PRO A 44 -3.52 16.74 -16.05
C PRO A 44 -4.63 16.59 -15.01
N GLU A 45 -4.29 15.99 -13.88
CA GLU A 45 -5.16 15.94 -12.71
C GLU A 45 -4.82 17.13 -11.81
N ARG A 46 -5.74 18.09 -11.71
CA ARG A 46 -5.61 19.27 -10.87
C ARG A 46 -6.18 19.00 -9.49
N SER A 47 -5.48 19.44 -8.44
CA SER A 47 -6.02 19.38 -7.08
C SER A 47 -7.19 20.35 -6.91
N PRO A 48 -8.35 19.92 -6.38
CA PRO A 48 -9.49 20.81 -6.11
C PRO A 48 -9.16 21.94 -5.14
N ALA A 49 -8.11 21.79 -4.34
CA ALA A 49 -7.64 22.81 -3.40
C ALA A 49 -6.91 23.99 -4.09
N VAL A 50 -6.69 23.95 -5.41
CA VAL A 50 -6.07 25.05 -6.19
C VAL A 50 -7.06 26.18 -6.46
N ASP A 51 -8.34 25.87 -6.73
CA ASP A 51 -9.29 26.87 -7.24
C ASP A 51 -10.21 27.49 -6.19
N SER A 52 -10.44 26.83 -5.04
CA SER A 52 -11.24 27.43 -3.97
C SER A 52 -11.28 26.60 -2.69
N PRO A 53 -11.47 27.26 -1.54
CA PRO A 53 -11.73 26.63 -0.26
C PRO A 53 -13.20 26.18 -0.24
N LEU A 54 -13.56 25.12 -0.96
CA LEU A 54 -14.77 24.37 -0.60
C LEU A 54 -14.67 24.08 0.90
N ARG A 55 -15.78 24.23 1.66
CA ARG A 55 -15.75 24.02 3.12
C ARG A 55 -15.11 22.69 3.53
N SER A 56 -15.21 21.67 2.68
CA SER A 56 -14.59 20.34 2.84
C SER A 56 -13.07 20.30 2.64
N PHE A 57 -12.46 21.30 1.99
CA PHE A 57 -11.03 21.36 1.66
C PHE A 57 -10.31 22.55 2.33
N ARG A 58 -10.98 23.28 3.24
CA ARG A 58 -10.36 24.32 4.07
C ARG A 58 -9.16 23.72 4.81
N GLY A 59 -7.95 24.18 4.49
CA GLY A 59 -6.70 23.74 5.12
C GLY A 59 -6.00 22.55 4.44
N GLU A 60 -6.56 21.97 3.38
CA GLU A 60 -5.86 20.95 2.59
C GLU A 60 -4.82 21.62 1.68
N HIS A 61 -3.55 21.23 1.80
CA HIS A 61 -2.49 21.77 0.94
C HIS A 61 -2.70 21.28 -0.52
N PRO A 62 -2.58 22.15 -1.55
CA PRO A 62 -2.73 21.78 -2.96
C PRO A 62 -1.97 20.52 -3.40
N LEU A 63 -0.75 20.32 -2.90
CA LEU A 63 0.12 19.18 -3.16
C LEU A 63 -0.27 17.86 -2.46
N ALA A 64 -1.17 17.88 -1.47
CA ALA A 64 -1.49 16.69 -0.69
C ALA A 64 -2.01 15.54 -1.56
N ARG A 65 -2.99 15.82 -2.42
CA ARG A 65 -3.59 14.80 -3.32
C ARG A 65 -2.68 14.40 -4.47
N PRO A 66 -2.04 15.34 -5.21
CA PRO A 66 -1.10 14.99 -6.27
C PRO A 66 0.03 14.08 -5.77
N ILE A 67 0.60 14.36 -4.58
CA ILE A 67 1.66 13.51 -4.00
C ILE A 67 1.12 12.12 -3.63
N VAL A 68 -0.09 12.03 -3.06
CA VAL A 68 -0.72 10.73 -2.77
C VAL A 68 -1.00 9.95 -4.06
N ALA A 69 -1.48 10.62 -5.10
CA ALA A 69 -1.72 10.03 -6.40
C ALA A 69 -0.42 9.57 -7.06
N LEU A 70 0.66 10.35 -6.97
CA LEU A 70 1.99 9.98 -7.47
C LEU A 70 2.49 8.67 -6.82
N ARG A 71 2.38 8.56 -5.48
CA ARG A 71 2.70 7.32 -4.75
C ARG A 71 1.86 6.14 -5.22
N ARG A 72 0.54 6.36 -5.36
CA ARG A 72 -0.41 5.34 -5.83
C ARG A 72 -0.03 4.85 -7.23
N TYR A 73 0.20 5.75 -8.17
CA TYR A 73 0.58 5.41 -9.54
C TYR A 73 1.90 4.65 -9.60
N HIS A 74 2.91 5.07 -8.84
CA HIS A 74 4.18 4.33 -8.77
C HIS A 74 3.97 2.88 -8.31
N ALA A 75 3.18 2.66 -7.25
CA ALA A 75 2.86 1.33 -6.76
C ALA A 75 2.02 0.51 -7.76
N GLU A 76 1.01 1.12 -8.39
CA GLU A 76 0.16 0.46 -9.39
C GLU A 76 0.94 0.05 -10.63
N TYR A 77 1.84 0.90 -11.15
CA TYR A 77 2.64 0.56 -12.32
C TYR A 77 3.65 -0.55 -12.03
N ARG A 78 4.28 -0.55 -10.84
CA ARG A 78 5.12 -1.68 -10.41
C ARG A 78 4.33 -2.99 -10.36
N LYS A 79 3.09 -2.97 -9.83
CA LYS A 79 2.21 -4.16 -9.85
C LYS A 79 1.84 -4.62 -11.25
N LYS A 80 1.77 -3.70 -12.22
CA LYS A 80 1.50 -3.99 -13.65
C LYS A 80 2.77 -4.40 -14.43
N GLY A 81 3.88 -4.70 -13.75
CA GLY A 81 5.13 -5.15 -14.38
C GLY A 81 6.01 -4.04 -14.94
N TYR A 82 5.75 -2.77 -14.62
CA TYR A 82 6.67 -1.68 -14.97
C TYR A 82 7.82 -1.62 -13.94
N THR A 83 8.78 -2.54 -14.09
CA THR A 83 9.90 -2.70 -13.16
C THR A 83 11.18 -2.01 -13.63
N ARG A 84 11.31 -1.71 -14.92
CA ARG A 84 12.48 -1.01 -15.47
C ARG A 84 12.42 0.45 -15.05
N VAL A 85 13.44 0.92 -14.33
CA VAL A 85 13.58 2.35 -14.00
C VAL A 85 14.28 3.04 -15.17
N LEU A 86 13.55 3.86 -15.92
CA LEU A 86 14.10 4.65 -17.03
C LEU A 86 14.57 6.01 -16.55
N ILE A 87 13.83 6.61 -15.63
CA ILE A 87 14.23 7.80 -14.88
C ILE A 87 13.89 7.51 -13.41
N PRO A 88 14.89 7.51 -12.51
CA PRO A 88 14.62 7.33 -11.09
C PRO A 88 13.71 8.46 -10.59
N PRO A 89 12.91 8.21 -9.54
CA PRO A 89 12.20 9.29 -8.87
C PRO A 89 13.13 10.47 -8.59
N CYS A 90 12.78 11.68 -8.99
CA CYS A 90 13.67 12.82 -8.85
C CYS A 90 12.94 14.15 -8.77
N VAL A 91 13.66 15.16 -8.31
CA VAL A 91 13.20 16.55 -8.25
C VAL A 91 14.03 17.36 -9.23
N VAL A 92 13.37 18.12 -10.09
CA VAL A 92 14.01 18.97 -11.08
C VAL A 92 13.35 20.34 -11.11
N ARG A 93 14.14 21.36 -11.43
CA ARG A 93 13.63 22.71 -11.73
C ARG A 93 13.48 22.83 -13.23
N LEU A 94 12.26 23.08 -13.69
CA LEU A 94 11.94 23.21 -15.11
C LEU A 94 11.65 24.66 -15.42
N ASP A 95 12.09 25.14 -16.58
CA ASP A 95 11.65 26.44 -17.06
C ASP A 95 10.28 26.30 -17.74
N HIS A 96 9.27 26.13 -16.89
CA HIS A 96 7.88 26.06 -17.25
C HIS A 96 7.13 27.17 -16.50
N ASP A 97 6.04 27.61 -17.09
CA ASP A 97 5.09 28.56 -16.52
C ASP A 97 3.77 27.80 -16.33
N GLU A 98 3.42 27.50 -15.07
CA GLU A 98 2.22 26.72 -14.75
C GLU A 98 0.91 27.49 -15.01
N ASP A 99 0.97 28.82 -15.04
CA ASP A 99 -0.21 29.67 -15.23
C ASP A 99 -0.59 29.80 -16.71
N GLN A 100 0.29 29.36 -17.62
CA GLN A 100 -0.03 29.29 -19.03
C GLN A 100 -1.04 28.19 -19.35
N THR A 101 -1.91 28.47 -20.32
CA THR A 101 -2.85 27.49 -20.83
C THR A 101 -2.09 26.26 -21.36
N LEU A 102 -2.36 25.09 -20.78
CA LEU A 102 -1.64 23.88 -21.12
C LEU A 102 -2.08 23.31 -22.48
N THR A 103 -1.48 23.84 -23.56
CA THR A 103 -1.64 23.31 -24.91
C THR A 103 -1.01 21.92 -25.04
N PRO A 104 -1.45 21.07 -25.99
CA PRO A 104 -0.82 19.77 -26.21
C PRO A 104 0.70 19.84 -26.50
N ALA A 105 1.15 20.93 -27.14
CA ALA A 105 2.57 21.17 -27.41
C ALA A 105 3.33 21.52 -26.13
N ALA A 106 2.81 22.47 -25.34
CA ALA A 106 3.39 22.83 -24.04
C ALA A 106 3.44 21.63 -23.08
N HIS A 107 2.40 20.78 -23.10
CA HIS A 107 2.38 19.58 -22.27
C HIS A 107 3.45 18.57 -22.68
N ARG A 108 3.75 18.41 -23.98
CA ARG A 108 4.86 17.55 -24.43
C ARG A 108 6.21 18.14 -24.03
N ALA A 109 6.39 19.45 -24.24
CA ALA A 109 7.61 20.16 -23.87
C ALA A 109 7.94 20.01 -22.38
N LEU A 110 6.94 20.00 -21.49
CA LEU A 110 7.12 19.72 -20.06
C LEU A 110 7.79 18.35 -19.81
N PHE A 111 7.31 17.29 -20.47
CA PHE A 111 7.89 15.95 -20.32
C PHE A 111 9.29 15.86 -20.92
N GLU A 112 9.53 16.51 -22.05
CA GLU A 112 10.86 16.55 -22.68
C GLU A 112 11.87 17.30 -21.82
N ALA A 113 11.49 18.45 -21.27
CA ALA A 113 12.30 19.21 -20.32
C ALA A 113 12.61 18.40 -19.06
N PHE A 114 11.61 17.69 -18.51
CA PHE A 114 11.82 16.79 -17.38
C PHE A 114 12.83 15.68 -17.72
N VAL A 115 12.68 15.03 -18.88
CA VAL A 115 13.59 13.96 -19.32
C VAL A 115 15.01 14.48 -19.51
N GLY A 116 15.18 15.68 -20.07
CA GLY A 116 16.48 16.30 -20.26
C GLY A 116 17.16 16.76 -18.97
N ALA A 117 16.39 17.16 -17.95
CA ALA A 117 16.90 17.61 -16.66
C ALA A 117 17.05 16.48 -15.63
N ALA A 118 16.53 15.28 -15.91
CA ALA A 118 16.46 14.21 -14.93
C ALA A 118 17.86 13.64 -14.57
N PRO A 119 18.19 13.50 -13.28
CA PRO A 119 19.41 12.85 -12.86
C PRO A 119 19.35 11.34 -13.10
N THR A 120 20.51 10.74 -13.32
CA THR A 120 20.67 9.28 -13.45
C THR A 120 20.87 8.58 -12.11
N THR A 121 21.12 9.34 -11.04
CA THR A 121 21.38 8.81 -9.70
C THR A 121 20.14 8.11 -9.14
N PRO A 122 20.23 6.83 -8.75
CA PRO A 122 19.11 6.11 -8.16
C PRO A 122 18.70 6.74 -6.83
N GLN A 123 17.39 6.97 -6.65
CA GLN A 123 16.81 7.31 -5.35
C GLN A 123 15.39 6.78 -5.24
N SER A 124 14.89 6.68 -4.00
CA SER A 124 13.52 6.23 -3.75
C SER A 124 12.50 7.35 -4.02
N LEU A 125 11.25 6.98 -4.27
CA LEU A 125 10.18 7.96 -4.47
C LEU A 125 9.95 8.82 -3.22
N GLU A 126 10.04 8.23 -2.03
CA GLU A 126 9.89 8.98 -0.78
C GLU A 126 11.03 9.96 -0.56
N ALA A 127 12.28 9.59 -0.88
CA ALA A 127 13.41 10.52 -0.83
C ALA A 127 13.19 11.72 -1.76
N ALA A 128 12.75 11.48 -3.00
CA ALA A 128 12.43 12.54 -3.95
C ALA A 128 11.26 13.43 -3.47
N ILE A 129 10.20 12.86 -2.90
CA ILE A 129 9.07 13.62 -2.34
C ILE A 129 9.52 14.48 -1.14
N THR A 130 10.37 13.95 -0.27
CA THR A 130 10.93 14.68 0.86
C THR A 130 11.80 15.84 0.39
N ALA A 131 12.70 15.61 -0.58
CA ALA A 131 13.50 16.67 -1.18
C ALA A 131 12.64 17.75 -1.86
N PHE A 132 11.56 17.35 -2.53
CA PHE A 132 10.60 18.27 -3.15
C PHE A 132 9.90 19.16 -2.13
N ARG A 133 9.40 18.58 -1.04
CA ARG A 133 8.75 19.34 0.05
C ARG A 133 9.73 20.29 0.74
N ALA A 134 10.94 19.81 1.01
CA ALA A 134 11.99 20.62 1.62
C ALA A 134 12.37 21.82 0.73
N ALA A 135 12.49 21.62 -0.58
CA ALA A 135 12.78 22.70 -1.54
C ALA A 135 11.66 23.74 -1.65
N LEU A 136 10.41 23.36 -1.35
CA LEU A 136 9.26 24.27 -1.28
C LEU A 136 9.11 24.94 0.11
N GLY A 137 10.03 24.70 1.05
CA GLY A 137 9.91 25.19 2.43
C GLY A 137 8.76 24.55 3.21
N LEU A 138 8.20 23.44 2.70
CA LEU A 138 7.11 22.74 3.35
C LEU A 138 7.66 21.81 4.43
N PRO A 139 6.97 21.67 5.57
CA PRO A 139 7.36 20.69 6.54
C PRO A 139 7.39 19.32 5.87
N SER A 140 8.57 18.68 5.93
CA SER A 140 8.71 17.25 5.70
C SER A 140 7.67 16.61 6.59
N ARG A 141 6.71 15.90 6.00
CA ARG A 141 5.83 15.06 6.81
C ARG A 141 6.81 14.18 7.62
N PRO A 142 6.77 14.18 8.95
CA PRO A 142 7.61 13.27 9.72
C PRO A 142 7.41 11.90 9.11
N ASP A 143 8.50 11.14 8.96
CA ASP A 143 8.43 9.75 8.55
C ASP A 143 7.32 9.15 9.41
N VAL A 144 6.17 8.95 8.78
CA VAL A 144 5.10 8.26 9.44
C VAL A 144 5.66 6.86 9.37
N ILE A 145 6.45 6.50 10.39
CA ILE A 145 6.34 5.19 11.04
C ILE A 145 4.86 4.93 10.88
N ARG A 146 4.49 4.02 9.96
CA ARG A 146 3.13 3.57 9.87
C ARG A 146 2.87 3.07 11.28
N ALA A 147 2.28 3.92 12.12
CA ALA A 147 1.33 3.49 13.08
C ALA A 147 0.36 2.74 12.19
N VAL A 148 0.58 1.41 12.12
CA VAL A 148 -0.48 0.45 11.89
C VAL A 148 -1.62 1.07 12.65
N ARG A 149 -2.61 1.59 11.91
CA ARG A 149 -3.70 2.33 12.50
C ARG A 149 -4.23 1.38 13.55
N ASP A 150 -3.96 1.66 14.83
CA ASP A 150 -4.27 0.73 15.90
C ASP A 150 -5.77 0.58 15.79
N LYS A 151 -6.16 -0.57 15.26
CA LYS A 151 -7.55 -0.97 15.23
C LYS A 151 -7.84 -1.07 16.71
N ALA A 152 -8.55 -0.08 17.26
CA ALA A 152 -8.80 0.02 18.69
C ALA A 152 -9.11 -1.39 19.18
N LEU A 153 -8.19 -1.91 20.02
CA LEU A 153 -8.23 -3.30 20.41
C LEU A 153 -9.63 -3.56 20.94
N PRO A 154 -10.35 -4.59 20.45
CA PRO A 154 -11.67 -4.90 20.97
C PRO A 154 -11.59 -4.91 22.50
N PRO A 155 -12.58 -4.38 23.24
CA PRO A 155 -12.46 -4.19 24.69
C PRO A 155 -12.00 -5.44 25.45
N ARG A 156 -12.39 -6.62 24.94
CA ARG A 156 -11.95 -7.93 25.41
C ARG A 156 -10.43 -8.15 25.27
N VAL A 157 -9.84 -7.80 24.12
CA VAL A 157 -8.40 -7.92 23.87
C VAL A 157 -7.61 -6.91 24.70
N ALA A 158 -8.12 -5.67 24.84
CA ALA A 158 -7.50 -4.67 25.70
C ALA A 158 -7.56 -5.05 27.20
N ALA A 159 -8.63 -5.72 27.64
CA ALA A 159 -8.71 -6.30 28.97
C ALA A 159 -7.71 -7.45 29.16
N MET A 160 -7.62 -8.36 28.19
CA MET A 160 -6.66 -9.46 28.21
C MET A 160 -5.21 -8.97 28.25
N LEU A 161 -4.85 -7.95 27.46
CA LEU A 161 -3.51 -7.36 27.49
C LEU A 161 -3.18 -6.75 28.86
N ARG A 162 -4.14 -6.05 29.49
CA ARG A 162 -3.98 -5.56 30.87
C ARG A 162 -3.79 -6.70 31.88
N THR A 163 -4.51 -7.81 31.72
CA THR A 163 -4.36 -9.01 32.57
C THR A 163 -2.96 -9.65 32.41
N LEU A 164 -2.42 -9.65 31.19
CA LEU A 164 -1.06 -10.13 30.91
C LEU A 164 0.03 -9.21 31.46
N GLU A 165 -0.16 -7.88 31.37
CA GLU A 165 0.74 -6.89 31.98
C GLU A 165 0.82 -7.07 33.50
N THR A 166 -0.27 -7.51 34.15
CA THR A 166 -0.29 -7.85 35.58
C THR A 166 0.20 -9.27 35.89
N GLY A 167 0.77 -9.99 34.92
CA GLY A 167 1.32 -11.34 35.10
C GLY A 167 0.28 -12.45 35.34
N SER A 168 -1.00 -12.18 35.09
CA SER A 168 -2.08 -13.12 35.37
C SER A 168 -2.36 -14.04 34.18
N ALA A 169 -2.50 -15.33 34.44
CA ALA A 169 -2.74 -16.36 33.42
C ALA A 169 -4.13 -16.22 32.78
N ILE A 170 -4.20 -16.24 31.45
CA ILE A 170 -5.47 -16.30 30.70
C ILE A 170 -5.81 -17.76 30.40
N THR A 171 -6.89 -18.27 30.98
CA THR A 171 -7.37 -19.64 30.74
C THR A 171 -8.59 -19.64 29.79
N PRO A 172 -8.68 -20.55 28.81
CA PRO A 172 -9.84 -20.64 27.93
C PRO A 172 -11.11 -20.98 28.72
N GLU A 173 -12.23 -20.33 28.39
CA GLU A 173 -13.54 -20.48 29.05
C GLU A 173 -14.14 -21.89 28.98
N ARG A 174 -13.58 -22.81 28.18
CA ARG A 174 -14.06 -24.20 28.06
C ARG A 174 -12.94 -25.17 28.38
N ARG A 175 -13.21 -26.07 29.36
CA ARG A 175 -12.40 -27.26 29.67
C ARG A 175 -12.43 -28.21 28.47
N ARG A 176 -11.58 -27.93 27.48
CA ARG A 176 -11.27 -28.86 26.39
C ARG A 176 -10.03 -29.66 26.78
N PRO A 177 -9.88 -30.92 26.30
CA PRO A 177 -8.71 -31.75 26.59
C PRO A 177 -7.41 -31.14 26.05
N VAL A 178 -7.51 -30.19 25.13
CA VAL A 178 -6.40 -29.33 24.69
C VAL A 178 -6.76 -27.88 25.00
N GLY A 179 -5.92 -27.21 25.79
CA GLY A 179 -6.09 -25.81 26.20
C GLY A 179 -4.76 -25.06 26.17
N TRP A 180 -4.78 -23.74 26.31
CA TRP A 180 -3.56 -22.94 26.40
C TRP A 180 -3.72 -21.89 27.50
N SER A 181 -2.64 -21.52 28.18
CA SER A 181 -2.63 -20.39 29.10
C SER A 181 -1.49 -19.45 28.78
N VAL A 182 -1.76 -18.15 28.73
CA VAL A 182 -0.75 -17.11 28.46
C VAL A 182 -0.49 -16.32 29.73
N SER A 183 0.78 -16.15 30.10
CA SER A 183 1.26 -15.28 31.17
C SER A 183 2.28 -14.27 30.62
N GLY A 184 2.81 -13.38 31.47
CA GLY A 184 3.91 -12.49 31.10
C GLY A 184 5.23 -13.21 30.82
N GLU A 185 5.38 -14.46 31.26
CA GLU A 185 6.60 -15.25 31.12
C GLU A 185 6.58 -16.18 29.90
N GLY A 186 5.40 -16.56 29.40
CA GLY A 186 5.28 -17.45 28.25
C GLY A 186 3.87 -17.99 27.99
N VAL A 187 3.79 -18.98 27.09
CA VAL A 187 2.55 -19.68 26.75
C VAL A 187 2.69 -21.15 27.14
N ARG A 188 1.77 -21.65 27.96
CA ARG A 188 1.68 -23.08 28.32
C ARG A 188 0.60 -23.76 27.51
N LEU A 189 0.92 -24.84 26.82
CA LEU A 189 -0.04 -25.70 26.14
C LEU A 189 -0.43 -26.85 27.08
N HIS A 190 -1.72 -27.08 27.27
CA HIS A 190 -2.26 -28.18 28.06
C HIS A 190 -2.77 -29.25 27.10
N VAL A 191 -2.27 -30.48 27.23
CA VAL A 191 -2.82 -31.67 26.55
C VAL A 191 -3.10 -32.71 27.63
N GLY A 192 -4.34 -32.78 28.10
CA GLY A 192 -4.69 -33.58 29.28
C GLY A 192 -4.13 -32.98 30.59
N PRO A 193 -3.74 -33.81 31.58
CA PRO A 193 -3.18 -33.34 32.85
C PRO A 193 -1.71 -32.87 32.75
N ALA A 194 -1.06 -33.08 31.60
CA ALA A 194 0.29 -32.63 31.33
C ALA A 194 0.27 -31.29 30.57
N GLY A 195 1.10 -30.35 31.02
CA GLY A 195 1.31 -29.06 30.37
C GLY A 195 2.76 -28.89 29.94
N GLU A 196 2.98 -28.27 28.79
CA GLU A 196 4.30 -27.94 28.26
C GLU A 196 4.44 -26.43 28.14
N ASP A 197 5.54 -25.88 28.66
CA ASP A 197 5.86 -24.45 28.56
C ASP A 197 6.59 -24.20 27.24
N LEU A 198 6.00 -23.35 26.39
CA LEU A 198 6.61 -22.94 25.13
C LEU A 198 7.46 -21.69 25.36
N ASN A 199 8.71 -21.75 24.91
CA ASN A 199 9.58 -20.59 24.86
C ASN A 199 9.18 -19.63 23.73
N ARG A 200 9.76 -18.43 23.73
CA ARG A 200 9.40 -17.36 22.78
C ARG A 200 9.57 -17.75 21.30
N ALA A 201 10.55 -18.60 20.99
CA ALA A 201 10.79 -19.07 19.62
C ALA A 201 9.71 -20.07 19.18
N GLU A 202 9.37 -21.03 20.05
CA GLU A 202 8.31 -22.01 19.82
C GLU A 202 6.92 -21.36 19.69
N VAL A 203 6.66 -20.30 20.47
CA VAL A 203 5.42 -19.51 20.33
C VAL A 203 5.34 -18.82 18.97
N ALA A 204 6.45 -18.25 18.49
CA ALA A 204 6.50 -17.61 17.17
C ALA A 204 6.30 -18.62 16.04
N GLU A 205 6.88 -19.82 16.17
CA GLU A 205 6.71 -20.91 15.22
C GLU A 205 5.27 -21.45 15.20
N LEU A 206 4.66 -21.66 16.37
CA LEU A 206 3.27 -22.06 16.50
C LEU A 206 2.32 -21.00 15.89
N GLN A 207 2.58 -19.72 16.14
CA GLN A 207 1.81 -18.62 15.55
C GLN A 207 1.95 -18.59 14.03
N ALA A 208 3.14 -18.82 13.49
CA ALA A 208 3.38 -18.90 12.05
C ALA A 208 2.65 -20.09 11.43
N ALA A 209 2.73 -21.29 12.05
CA ALA A 209 2.07 -22.50 11.58
C ALA A 209 0.54 -22.36 11.59
N LEU A 210 -0.06 -21.84 12.67
CA LEU A 210 -1.50 -21.60 12.75
C LEU A 210 -1.98 -20.55 11.75
N SER A 211 -1.20 -19.47 11.57
CA SER A 211 -1.50 -18.45 10.56
C SER A 211 -1.46 -19.06 9.16
N ALA A 212 -0.43 -19.86 8.85
CA ALA A 212 -0.32 -20.56 7.58
C ALA A 212 -1.50 -21.51 7.34
N TRP A 213 -1.92 -22.28 8.35
CA TRP A 213 -3.08 -23.17 8.27
C TRP A 213 -4.40 -22.43 8.05
N LEU A 214 -4.63 -21.30 8.73
CA LEU A 214 -5.80 -20.45 8.51
C LEU A 214 -5.82 -19.81 7.12
N HIS A 215 -4.66 -19.47 6.58
CA HIS A 215 -4.54 -18.97 5.21
C HIS A 215 -4.73 -20.07 4.17
N PHE A 216 -4.23 -21.27 4.44
CA PHE A 216 -4.41 -22.46 3.60
C PHE A 216 -5.88 -22.87 3.52
N THR A 217 -6.58 -22.91 4.65
CA THR A 217 -8.02 -23.22 4.72
C THR A 217 -8.90 -22.13 4.11
N LYS A 218 -8.47 -20.86 4.09
CA LYS A 218 -9.14 -19.80 3.31
C LYS A 218 -8.97 -19.96 1.79
N GLY A 219 -7.89 -20.59 1.34
CA GLY A 219 -7.63 -20.89 -0.07
C GLY A 219 -8.38 -22.13 -0.57
N GLN A 220 -8.73 -23.05 0.33
CA GLN A 220 -9.61 -24.18 0.05
C GLN A 220 -11.06 -23.81 0.40
N GLY A 221 -11.67 -22.98 -0.45
CA GLY A 221 -13.12 -23.00 -0.57
C GLY A 221 -13.55 -24.41 -0.91
N CYS A 222 -14.26 -25.04 0.02
CA CYS A 222 -15.04 -26.26 -0.12
C CYS A 222 -15.23 -26.72 -1.59
N PRO A 223 -14.55 -27.76 -2.08
CA PRO A 223 -15.04 -28.45 -3.27
C PRO A 223 -16.38 -29.06 -2.88
N ALA A 224 -17.42 -28.63 -3.59
CA ALA A 224 -18.73 -29.22 -3.52
C ALA A 224 -18.60 -30.74 -3.66
N SER A 225 -18.88 -31.47 -2.58
CA SER A 225 -19.26 -32.87 -2.70
C SER A 225 -20.63 -32.90 -3.35
N SER A 226 -20.61 -32.97 -4.68
CA SER A 226 -21.70 -33.49 -5.47
C SER A 226 -22.02 -34.91 -5.02
N SER A 227 -23.02 -35.08 -4.16
CA SER A 227 -23.78 -36.33 -4.14
C SER A 227 -25.03 -36.11 -4.99
N ALA A 228 -24.91 -36.51 -6.25
CA ALA A 228 -25.99 -36.58 -7.20
C ALA A 228 -27.12 -37.46 -6.68
N THR A 229 -28.34 -36.94 -6.79
CA THR A 229 -29.62 -37.65 -6.68
C THR A 229 -29.79 -38.65 -7.82
N VAL A 230 -30.09 -39.92 -7.53
CA VAL A 230 -30.99 -40.79 -8.33
C VAL A 230 -31.47 -41.99 -7.46
N PRO A 231 -32.55 -42.74 -7.80
CA PRO A 231 -33.89 -42.56 -7.25
C PRO A 231 -34.44 -43.79 -6.50
N LEU A 232 -35.62 -43.60 -5.91
CA LEU A 232 -36.52 -44.64 -5.38
C LEU A 232 -36.75 -45.82 -6.34
N PRO A 233 -36.98 -47.03 -5.80
CA PRO A 233 -38.06 -47.85 -6.32
C PRO A 233 -39.09 -48.25 -5.24
N LYS A 234 -40.33 -47.92 -5.59
CA LYS A 234 -41.64 -48.50 -5.27
C LYS A 234 -41.72 -49.64 -4.24
N SER A 235 -42.56 -49.35 -3.24
CA SER A 235 -43.58 -50.18 -2.60
C SER A 235 -43.80 -51.60 -3.17
N SER A 236 -43.89 -52.60 -2.28
CA SER A 236 -45.17 -53.23 -1.96
C SER A 236 -45.06 -54.26 -0.80
N PRO A 237 -46.21 -54.63 -0.19
CA PRO A 237 -46.30 -55.07 1.20
C PRO A 237 -46.48 -56.59 1.35
N GLY A 238 -46.30 -57.07 2.57
CA GLY A 238 -46.61 -58.43 3.03
C GLY A 238 -46.27 -58.58 4.50
#